data_AF-A0A7J3J553-F1
#
_entry.id   AF-A0A7J3J553-F1
#
_cell.length_a   1.000
_cell.length_b   1.000
_cell.length_c   1.000
_cell.angle_alpha   90.00
_cell.angle_beta   90.00
_cell.angle_gamma   90.00
#
_symmetry.space_group_name_H-M   'P 1'
#
loop_
_entity.id
_entity.type
_entity.pdbx_description
1 polymer ?
#
loop_
_entity_poly.entity_id
_entity_poly.type
_entity_poly.pdbx_seq_one_letter_code
_entity_poly.pdbx_strand_id
1 'polypeptide(L)' 'MGVKYCGFCKRYVTPDSNINWFLAIVLLVLGILPGVVYIVYKVTHKVCPICNSRNWVPPPPEETKKQQ' A
#
# COMPACT_ATOMS: atom_id res chain seq x y z
N MET A 1 -9.88 3.58 3.92
CA MET A 1 -9.04 3.24 2.75
C MET A 1 -9.82 2.22 1.94
N GLY A 2 -10.12 2.49 0.66
CA GLY A 2 -10.87 1.56 -0.19
C GLY A 2 -10.02 0.37 -0.67
N VAL A 3 -10.67 -0.76 -0.94
CA VAL A 3 -10.03 -1.92 -1.58
C VAL A 3 -9.58 -1.55 -3.00
N LYS A 4 -8.45 -2.10 -3.44
CA LYS A 4 -7.93 -1.93 -4.80
C LYS A 4 -7.70 -3.29 -5.44
N TYR A 5 -7.86 -3.36 -6.75
CA TYR A 5 -7.58 -4.58 -7.51
C TYR A 5 -6.09 -4.64 -7.87
N CYS A 6 -5.41 -5.71 -7.46
CA CYS A 6 -4.01 -5.94 -7.80
C CYS A 6 -3.91 -6.77 -9.08
N GLY A 7 -3.29 -6.23 -10.14
CA GLY A 7 -3.16 -6.91 -11.43
C GLY A 7 -2.26 -8.14 -11.41
N PHE A 8 -1.33 -8.20 -10.46
CA PHE A 8 -0.45 -9.36 -10.29
C PHE A 8 -1.12 -10.49 -9.50
N CYS A 9 -1.81 -10.15 -8.40
CA CYS A 9 -2.52 -11.13 -7.58
C CYS A 9 -3.90 -11.51 -8.12
N LYS A 10 -4.43 -10.75 -9.08
CA LYS A 10 -5.78 -10.89 -9.65
C LYS A 10 -6.86 -10.99 -8.56
N ARG A 11 -6.82 -10.07 -7.60
CA ARG A 11 -7.80 -9.99 -6.51
C ARG A 11 -7.88 -8.59 -5.92
N TYR A 12 -9.01 -8.33 -5.26
CA TYR A 12 -9.22 -7.16 -4.42
C TYR A 12 -8.46 -7.32 -3.11
N VAL A 13 -7.66 -6.32 -2.78
CA VAL A 13 -6.85 -6.29 -1.56
C VAL A 13 -6.89 -4.89 -0.98
N THR A 14 -6.80 -4.78 0.33
CA THR A 14 -6.62 -3.49 0.99
C THR A 14 -5.14 -3.12 0.87
N PRO A 15 -4.80 -2.02 0.17
CA PRO A 15 -3.41 -1.63 -0.03
C PRO A 15 -2.77 -1.27 1.31
N ASP A 16 -1.67 -1.92 1.64
CA ASP A 16 -0.98 -1.78 2.92
C ASP A 16 0.26 -0.89 2.78
N SER A 17 0.57 -0.13 3.82
CA SER A 17 1.69 0.84 3.80
C SER A 17 3.01 0.21 4.29
N ASN A 18 2.97 -1.01 4.84
CA ASN A 18 4.09 -1.75 5.44
C ASN A 18 5.00 -0.82 6.27
N ILE A 19 4.38 0.07 7.06
CA ILE A 19 5.12 1.07 7.84
C ILE A 19 5.80 0.33 8.98
N ASN A 20 7.13 0.38 9.00
CA ASN A 20 7.88 -0.10 10.15
C ASN A 20 7.89 1.01 11.20
N TRP A 21 6.97 0.93 12.16
CA TRP A 21 6.84 1.90 13.24
C TRP A 21 8.12 2.06 14.06
N PHE A 22 8.88 0.98 14.26
CA PHE A 22 10.15 1.04 14.96
C PHE A 22 11.15 1.93 14.22
N LEU A 23 11.29 1.73 12.91
CA LEU A 23 12.17 2.53 12.08
C LEU A 23 11.71 4.00 12.02
N ALA A 24 10.40 4.23 11.91
CA ALA A 24 9.81 5.57 11.93
C ALA A 24 10.12 6.32 13.23
N ILE A 25 10.02 5.65 14.38
CA ILE A 25 10.34 6.23 15.70
C ILE A 25 11.84 6.55 15.80
N VAL A 26 12.71 5.62 15.39
CA VAL A 26 14.17 5.83 15.40
C VAL A 26 14.56 7.03 14.53
N LEU A 27 14.00 7.12 13.33
CA LEU A 27 14.22 8.26 12.43
C LEU A 27 13.74 9.57 13.05
N LEU A 28 12.57 9.58 13.71
CA LEU A 28 12.02 10.77 14.35
C LEU A 28 12.88 11.25 15.53
N VAL A 29 13.45 10.33 16.31
CA VAL A 29 14.38 10.65 17.41
C VAL A 29 15.72 11.19 16.88
N LEU A 30 16.24 10.63 15.79
CA LEU A 30 17.45 11.13 15.13
C LEU A 30 17.24 12.47 14.39
N GLY A 31 16.01 12.74 13.96
CA GLY A 31 15.63 13.99 13.33
C GLY A 31 14.19 13.98 12.81
N ILE A 32 13.46 15.07 13.06
CA ILE A 32 12.05 15.18 12.66
C ILE A 32 11.88 15.08 11.13
N LEU A 33 12.75 15.75 10.36
CA LEU A 33 12.72 15.76 8.90
C LEU A 33 12.80 14.36 8.29
N PRO A 34 13.84 13.53 8.55
CA PRO A 34 13.92 12.20 7.96
C PRO A 34 12.78 11.27 8.43
N GLY A 35 12.31 11.40 9.68
CA GLY A 35 11.15 10.65 10.17
C GLY A 35 9.85 10.98 9.42
N VAL A 36 9.55 12.26 9.25
CA VAL A 36 8.34 12.71 8.54
C VAL A 36 8.39 12.31 7.06
N VAL A 37 9.53 12.49 6.38
CA VAL A 37 9.69 12.09 4.97
C VAL A 37 9.46 10.59 4.79
N TYR A 38 10.00 9.75 5.68
CA TYR A 38 9.76 8.30 5.64
C TYR A 38 8.28 7.94 5.78
N ILE A 39 7.59 8.54 6.75
CA ILE A 39 6.17 8.29 6.99
C ILE A 39 5.34 8.71 5.77
N VAL A 40 5.55 9.93 5.26
CA VAL A 40 4.81 10.44 4.09
C VAL A 40 5.07 9.57 2.86
N TYR A 41 6.32 9.16 2.61
CA TYR A 41 6.67 8.26 1.53
C TYR A 41 5.93 6.93 1.64
N LYS A 42 5.91 6.30 2.83
CA LYS A 42 5.25 5.01 3.02
C LYS A 42 3.72 5.08 2.94
N VAL A 43 3.11 6.18 3.40
CA VAL A 43 1.66 6.39 3.32
C VAL A 43 1.18 6.63 1.89
N THR A 44 1.99 7.33 1.09
CA THR A 44 1.69 7.58 -0.34
C THR A 44 1.99 6.35 -1.20
N HIS A 45 3.05 5.59 -0.88
CA HIS A 45 3.46 4.40 -1.61
C HIS A 45 2.88 3.11 -1.03
N LYS A 46 1.55 2.98 -1.10
CA LYS A 46 0.87 1.74 -0.69
C LYS A 46 1.15 0.61 -1.68
N VAL A 47 1.43 -0.57 -1.13
CA VAL A 47 1.81 -1.78 -1.86
C VAL A 47 0.78 -2.88 -1.64
N CYS A 48 0.73 -3.85 -2.55
CA CYS A 48 -0.06 -5.05 -2.34
C CYS A 48 0.53 -5.84 -1.15
N PRO A 49 -0.24 -6.17 -0.10
CA PRO A 49 0.28 -6.89 1.07
C PRO A 49 0.71 -8.33 0.77
N ILE A 50 0.34 -8.88 -0.39
CA ILE A 50 0.67 -10.26 -0.77
C ILE A 50 1.95 -10.31 -1.61
N CYS A 51 1.99 -9.55 -2.71
CA CYS A 51 3.10 -9.62 -3.66
C CYS A 51 4.05 -8.43 -3.58
N ASN A 52 3.79 -7.48 -2.68
CA ASN A 52 4.55 -6.24 -2.52
C ASN A 52 4.66 -5.37 -3.80
N SER A 53 3.87 -5.70 -4.84
CA SER A 53 3.82 -4.96 -6.09
C SER A 53 2.92 -3.73 -5.99
N ARG A 54 3.21 -2.72 -6.79
CA ARG A 54 2.38 -1.50 -6.96
C ARG A 54 1.51 -1.57 -8.22
N ASN A 55 1.34 -2.75 -8.80
CA ASN A 55 0.54 -2.95 -10.00
C ASN A 55 -0.96 -2.91 -9.68
N TRP A 56 -1.50 -1.69 -9.60
CA TRP A 56 -2.92 -1.41 -9.42
C TRP A 56 -3.55 -1.18 -10.79
N VAL A 57 -4.39 -2.10 -11.22
CA VAL A 57 -5.09 -2.02 -12.52
C VAL A 57 -6.59 -2.09 -12.29
N PRO A 58 -7.41 -1.53 -13.19
CA PRO A 58 -8.84 -1.78 -13.16
C PRO A 58 -9.12 -3.29 -13.27
N PRO A 59 -10.11 -3.82 -12.54
CA PRO A 59 -10.47 -5.23 -12.62
C PRO A 59 -10.98 -5.57 -14.03
N PRO A 60 -10.74 -6.81 -14.51
CA PRO A 60 -11.29 -7.26 -15.78
C PRO A 60 -12.83 -7.31 -15.70
N PRO A 61 -13.54 -7.08 -16.82
CA PRO A 61 -15.01 -6.97 -16.85
C PRO A 61 -15.74 -8.24 -16.38
N GLU A 62 -15.09 -9.40 -16.36
CA GLU A 62 -15.64 -10.66 -15.84
C GLU A 62 -15.79 -10.66 -14.31
N GLU A 63 -14.88 -10.01 -13.57
CA GLU A 63 -14.95 -9.99 -12.10
C GLU A 63 -15.98 -8.99 -11.58
N THR A 64 -16.25 -7.91 -12.33
CA THR A 64 -17.32 -6.96 -12.03
C THR A 64 -18.69 -7.65 -11.94
N LYS A 65 -18.91 -8.71 -12.72
CA LYS A 65 -20.18 -9.47 -12.72
C LYS A 65 -20.38 -10.37 -11.48
N LYS A 66 -19.31 -10.75 -10.77
CA LYS A 66 -19.44 -11.54 -9.53
C LYS A 66 -19.79 -10.69 -8.30
N GLN A 67 -19.82 -9.37 -8.44
CA GLN A 67 -20.12 -8.43 -7.36
C GLN A 67 -21.52 -7.81 -7.45
N GLN A 68 -22.34 -8.21 -8.45
CA GLN A 68 -23.75 -7.83 -8.61
C GLN A 68 -24.69 -8.96 -8.19
#